data_AF-A0AAV0V1L9-F1
#
_entry.id   AF-A0AAV0V1L9-F1
#
_cell.length_a   1.000
_cell.length_b   1.000
_cell.length_c   1.000
_cell.angle_alpha   90.00
_cell.angle_beta   90.00
_cell.angle_gamma   90.00
#
_symmetry.space_group_name_H-M   'P 1'
#
loop_
_entity.id
_entity.type
_entity.pdbx_description
1 polymer ?
#
loop_
_entity_poly.entity_id
_entity_poly.type
_entity_poly.pdbx_seq_one_letter_code
_entity_poly.pdbx_strand_id
1 'polypeptide(L)'
;MAQARSECNTNRSAVRNGVPVVVKNRRYRHLQQLLEDTSEDHFFSDAMMQQRSPALFHFYLGQYLGLDRQAVSPLDGAEHTLSSFLMDTCQRSEMEARRMAEQETWRHFIAADEKREHIRLQHLYEDYNIEEEEEEKEEEDATVIPIDERRKELIQIMSTRFLNGEDGEYVNYVEIDADETLDDLDEMQRDAEDRYFADERDTVY
;
A
#
# COMPACT_ATOMS: atom_id res chain seq x y z
N MET A 1 -7.83 -31.09 53.46
CA MET A 1 -7.39 -31.26 52.06
C MET A 1 -7.04 -29.88 51.53
N ALA A 2 -5.75 -29.55 51.47
CA ALA A 2 -5.24 -28.25 51.07
C ALA A 2 -3.91 -28.43 50.32
N GLN A 3 -3.62 -27.50 49.40
CA GLN A 3 -2.49 -27.43 48.45
C GLN A 3 -2.75 -28.18 47.14
N ALA A 4 -2.50 -27.66 45.94
CA ALA A 4 -1.66 -26.53 45.55
C ALA A 4 -2.23 -25.79 44.30
N ARG A 5 -2.10 -24.47 44.31
CA ARG A 5 -2.10 -23.62 43.11
C ARG A 5 -0.68 -23.66 42.56
N SER A 6 -0.50 -24.02 41.30
CA SER A 6 0.74 -23.81 40.57
C SER A 6 0.54 -22.66 39.61
N GLU A 7 1.04 -21.50 40.01
CA GLU A 7 1.12 -20.28 39.22
C GLU A 7 2.19 -20.49 38.12
N CYS A 8 1.77 -20.57 36.85
CA CYS A 8 2.69 -20.39 35.73
C CYS A 8 2.78 -18.89 35.43
N ASN A 9 3.66 -18.20 36.15
CA ASN A 9 4.03 -16.84 35.80
C ASN A 9 5.52 -16.69 35.95
N THR A 10 6.23 -16.63 34.82
CA THR A 10 7.32 -15.69 34.52
C THR A 10 8.00 -16.18 33.25
N ASN A 11 7.68 -15.56 32.12
CA ASN A 11 8.64 -15.13 31.09
C ASN A 11 7.90 -14.36 29.99
N ARG A 12 7.16 -13.32 30.41
CA ARG A 12 6.80 -12.21 29.54
C ARG A 12 7.88 -11.16 29.71
N SER A 13 9.04 -11.36 29.09
CA SER A 13 10.08 -10.35 29.06
C SER A 13 10.59 -10.14 27.63
N ALA A 14 10.35 -8.91 27.17
CA ALA A 14 11.02 -8.24 26.06
C ALA A 14 10.78 -8.81 24.65
N VAL A 15 9.52 -8.83 24.22
CA VAL A 15 9.23 -8.81 22.79
C VAL A 15 9.56 -7.42 22.24
N ARG A 16 10.76 -7.26 21.69
CA ARG A 16 11.02 -6.21 20.71
C ARG A 16 10.29 -6.66 19.44
N ASN A 17 9.01 -6.30 19.34
CA ASN A 17 8.10 -6.69 18.24
C ASN A 17 8.50 -5.98 16.93
N GLY A 18 9.65 -6.35 16.35
CA GLY A 18 9.80 -6.32 14.91
C GLY A 18 9.23 -7.62 14.37
N VAL A 19 8.35 -7.55 13.37
CA VAL A 19 8.00 -8.74 12.57
C VAL A 19 9.31 -9.39 12.13
N PRO A 20 9.51 -10.69 12.36
CA PRO A 20 10.79 -11.33 12.04
C PRO A 20 11.08 -11.13 10.56
N VAL A 21 12.35 -10.89 10.22
CA VAL A 21 12.80 -10.60 8.85
C VAL A 21 12.29 -11.68 7.88
N VAL A 22 12.32 -12.94 8.30
CA VAL A 22 11.79 -14.09 7.55
C VAL A 22 10.32 -13.88 7.15
N VAL A 23 9.45 -13.43 8.06
CA VAL A 23 8.04 -13.16 7.75
C VAL A 23 7.89 -12.01 6.76
N LYS A 24 8.68 -10.93 6.92
CA LYS A 24 8.66 -9.83 5.96
C LYS A 24 9.11 -10.28 4.57
N ASN A 25 10.13 -11.13 4.50
CA ASN A 25 10.64 -11.69 3.25
C ASN A 25 9.58 -12.60 2.59
N ARG A 26 8.92 -13.49 3.34
CA ARG A 26 7.82 -14.32 2.83
C ARG A 26 6.68 -13.49 2.27
N ARG A 27 6.22 -12.50 3.04
CA ARG A 27 5.20 -11.54 2.58
C ARG A 27 5.68 -10.78 1.35
N TYR A 28 6.94 -10.36 1.28
CA TYR A 28 7.49 -9.68 0.12
C TYR A 28 7.50 -10.58 -1.12
N ARG A 29 7.89 -11.85 -1.00
CA ARG A 29 7.83 -12.81 -2.12
C ARG A 29 6.39 -13.05 -2.58
N HIS A 30 5.44 -13.15 -1.64
CA HIS A 30 4.03 -13.25 -2.01
C HIS A 30 3.50 -11.98 -2.68
N LEU A 31 3.88 -10.80 -2.17
CA LEU A 31 3.54 -9.51 -2.79
C LEU A 31 4.03 -9.43 -4.24
N GLN A 32 5.25 -9.89 -4.52
CA GLN A 32 5.77 -9.95 -5.89
C GLN A 32 4.89 -10.82 -6.79
N GLN A 33 4.47 -12.00 -6.30
CA GLN A 33 3.54 -12.88 -7.05
C GLN A 33 2.22 -12.16 -7.36
N LEU A 34 1.69 -11.39 -6.40
CA LEU A 34 0.45 -10.62 -6.59
C LEU A 34 0.60 -9.44 -7.56
N LEU A 35 1.80 -8.86 -7.67
CA LEU A 35 2.11 -7.78 -8.62
C LEU A 35 2.35 -8.30 -10.04
N GLU A 36 2.86 -9.53 -10.18
CA GLU A 36 3.06 -10.20 -11.47
C GLU A 36 1.76 -10.80 -12.03
N ASP A 37 0.76 -11.07 -11.18
CA ASP A 37 -0.51 -11.60 -11.62
C ASP A 37 -1.26 -10.62 -12.53
N THR A 38 -1.47 -11.03 -13.78
CA THR A 38 -2.21 -10.26 -14.78
C THR A 38 -3.65 -10.74 -14.96
N SER A 39 -4.19 -11.51 -14.01
CA SER A 39 -5.58 -11.93 -14.04
C SER A 39 -6.54 -10.73 -13.96
N GLU A 40 -7.73 -10.86 -14.55
CA GLU A 40 -8.74 -9.78 -14.54
C GLU A 40 -9.15 -9.39 -13.10
N ASP A 41 -9.22 -10.39 -12.22
CA ASP A 41 -9.56 -10.24 -10.80
C ASP A 41 -8.31 -10.26 -9.89
N HIS A 42 -7.16 -9.78 -10.38
CA HIS A 42 -5.93 -9.76 -9.58
C HIS A 42 -6.06 -8.78 -8.40
N PHE A 43 -5.22 -9.01 -7.38
CA PHE A 43 -5.28 -8.33 -6.08
C PHE A 43 -5.11 -6.80 -6.13
N PHE A 44 -4.40 -6.30 -7.14
CA PHE A 44 -4.14 -4.88 -7.40
C PHE A 44 -4.98 -4.31 -8.56
N SER A 45 -6.03 -5.01 -8.99
CA SER A 45 -7.01 -4.45 -9.93
C SER A 45 -7.75 -3.26 -9.31
N ASP A 46 -8.18 -2.31 -10.14
CA ASP A 46 -8.91 -1.13 -9.67
C ASP A 46 -10.18 -1.52 -8.86
N ALA A 47 -10.88 -2.59 -9.26
CA ALA A 47 -12.04 -3.12 -8.56
C ALA A 47 -11.69 -3.70 -7.17
N MET A 48 -10.64 -4.52 -7.06
CA MET A 48 -10.21 -5.10 -5.79
C MET A 48 -9.65 -4.03 -4.84
N MET A 49 -8.86 -3.08 -5.35
CA MET A 49 -8.33 -1.97 -4.56
C MET A 49 -9.47 -1.09 -3.99
N GLN A 50 -10.50 -0.82 -4.81
CA GLN A 50 -11.69 -0.09 -4.37
C GLN A 50 -12.47 -0.84 -3.30
N GLN A 51 -12.66 -2.16 -3.45
CA GLN A 51 -13.39 -2.98 -2.47
C GLN A 51 -12.66 -3.07 -1.12
N ARG A 52 -11.33 -3.13 -1.14
CA ARG A 52 -10.50 -3.28 0.06
C ARG A 52 -10.30 -1.99 0.83
N SER A 53 -10.06 -0.90 0.12
CA SER A 53 -9.84 0.42 0.74
C SER A 53 -10.52 1.51 -0.08
N PRO A 54 -11.85 1.66 0.05
CA PRO A 54 -12.62 2.60 -0.75
C PRO A 54 -12.21 4.07 -0.54
N ALA A 55 -11.76 4.46 0.65
CA ALA A 55 -11.28 5.83 0.89
C ALA A 55 -9.95 6.13 0.20
N LEU A 56 -8.96 5.25 0.33
CA LEU A 56 -7.68 5.39 -0.38
C LEU A 56 -7.89 5.41 -1.89
N PHE A 57 -8.67 4.46 -2.41
CA PHE A 57 -8.99 4.42 -3.83
C PHE A 57 -9.62 5.73 -4.30
N HIS A 58 -10.55 6.30 -3.53
CA HIS A 58 -11.18 7.57 -3.88
C HIS A 58 -10.17 8.72 -3.97
N PHE A 59 -9.24 8.83 -3.00
CA PHE A 59 -8.24 9.89 -2.98
C PHE A 59 -7.23 9.79 -4.12
N TYR A 60 -6.76 8.58 -4.45
CA TYR A 60 -5.72 8.41 -5.47
C TYR A 60 -6.28 8.28 -6.88
N LEU A 61 -7.43 7.62 -7.08
CA LEU A 61 -7.98 7.33 -8.41
C LEU A 61 -9.40 7.83 -8.59
N GLY A 62 -10.30 7.57 -7.63
CA GLY A 62 -11.74 7.78 -7.80
C GLY A 62 -12.14 9.23 -8.10
N GLN A 63 -11.44 10.21 -7.53
CA GLN A 63 -11.69 11.63 -7.81
C GLN A 63 -11.26 12.06 -9.22
N TYR A 64 -10.31 11.34 -9.85
CA TYR A 64 -9.76 11.66 -11.17
C TYR A 64 -10.43 10.86 -12.29
N LEU A 65 -10.84 9.61 -12.03
CA LEU A 65 -11.61 8.79 -12.98
C LEU A 65 -12.97 9.42 -13.33
N GLY A 66 -13.60 10.11 -12.37
CA GLY A 66 -14.86 10.82 -12.59
C GLY A 66 -14.76 12.01 -13.53
N LEU A 67 -13.58 12.63 -13.64
CA LEU A 67 -13.33 13.74 -14.57
C LEU A 67 -13.27 13.23 -16.02
N ASP A 68 -12.70 12.05 -16.24
CA ASP A 68 -12.60 11.41 -17.54
C ASP A 68 -13.96 10.82 -17.99
N ARG A 69 -14.72 10.24 -17.06
CA ARG A 69 -16.03 9.63 -17.34
C ARG A 69 -17.12 10.65 -17.71
N GLN A 70 -16.99 11.92 -17.34
CA GLN A 70 -17.93 12.96 -17.79
C GLN A 70 -17.84 13.24 -19.31
N ALA A 71 -16.78 12.79 -19.99
CA ALA A 71 -16.68 12.83 -21.45
C ALA A 71 -17.54 11.76 -22.16
N VAL A 72 -17.95 10.70 -21.46
CA VAL A 72 -18.78 9.60 -21.98
C VAL A 72 -20.17 9.61 -21.34
N SER A 73 -21.14 10.13 -22.09
CA SER A 73 -22.56 10.18 -21.69
C SER A 73 -23.09 8.79 -21.27
N PRO A 74 -23.87 8.67 -20.19
CA PRO A 74 -24.31 7.37 -19.66
C PRO A 74 -25.60 6.84 -20.29
N LEU A 75 -25.84 7.12 -21.57
CA LEU A 75 -26.93 6.47 -22.34
C LEU A 75 -26.33 5.43 -23.28
N ASP A 76 -25.81 4.35 -22.70
CA ASP A 76 -25.60 3.12 -23.46
C ASP A 76 -26.74 2.15 -23.13
N GLY A 77 -27.50 1.79 -24.17
CA GLY A 77 -28.87 1.28 -24.11
C GLY A 77 -29.03 -0.16 -23.64
N ALA A 78 -28.49 -0.51 -22.46
CA ALA A 78 -28.82 -1.77 -21.81
C ALA A 78 -30.11 -1.63 -21.00
N GLU A 79 -31.08 -2.50 -21.27
CA GLU A 79 -32.31 -2.63 -20.46
C GLU A 79 -31.96 -3.18 -19.07
N HIS A 80 -31.41 -2.33 -18.20
CA HIS A 80 -31.17 -2.70 -16.81
C HIS A 80 -32.54 -2.91 -16.13
N THR A 81 -32.78 -4.12 -15.66
CA THR A 81 -33.99 -4.39 -14.87
C THR A 81 -33.94 -3.52 -13.62
N LEU A 82 -35.10 -3.02 -13.16
CA LEU A 82 -35.20 -2.25 -11.91
C LEU A 82 -34.49 -2.94 -10.74
N SER A 83 -34.53 -4.28 -10.68
CA SER A 83 -33.79 -5.07 -9.69
C SER A 83 -32.28 -4.86 -9.76
N SER A 84 -31.68 -4.85 -10.96
CA SER A 84 -30.25 -4.59 -11.14
C SER A 84 -29.90 -3.19 -10.66
N PHE A 85 -30.69 -2.19 -11.09
CA PHE A 85 -30.50 -0.81 -10.65
C PHE A 85 -30.58 -0.67 -9.12
N LEU A 86 -31.59 -1.29 -8.48
CA LEU A 86 -31.72 -1.24 -7.02
C LEU A 86 -30.55 -1.93 -6.31
N MET A 87 -30.09 -3.08 -6.81
CA MET A 87 -28.91 -3.77 -6.26
C MET A 87 -27.66 -2.91 -6.40
N ASP A 88 -27.44 -2.32 -7.57
CA ASP A 88 -26.30 -1.42 -7.83
C ASP A 88 -26.35 -0.19 -6.93
N THR A 89 -27.53 0.41 -6.73
CA THR A 89 -27.69 1.56 -5.82
C THR A 89 -27.42 1.18 -4.37
N CYS A 90 -27.84 0.00 -3.93
CA CYS A 90 -27.58 -0.50 -2.57
C CYS A 90 -26.08 -0.71 -2.37
N GLN A 91 -25.44 -1.46 -3.27
CA GLN A 91 -23.99 -1.71 -3.23
C GLN A 91 -23.20 -0.41 -3.24
N ARG A 92 -23.57 0.53 -4.12
CA ARG A 92 -22.95 1.86 -4.16
C ARG A 92 -23.13 2.63 -2.86
N SER A 93 -24.31 2.58 -2.25
CA SER A 93 -24.57 3.26 -0.97
C SER A 93 -23.73 2.67 0.17
N GLU A 94 -23.57 1.34 0.20
CA GLU A 94 -22.74 0.64 1.18
C GLU A 94 -21.26 1.00 1.00
N MET A 95 -20.78 1.00 -0.24
CA MET A 95 -19.42 1.41 -0.58
C MET A 95 -19.15 2.87 -0.21
N GLU A 96 -20.10 3.76 -0.47
CA GLU A 96 -20.01 5.17 -0.08
C GLU A 96 -20.01 5.34 1.45
N ALA A 97 -20.80 4.57 2.19
CA ALA A 97 -20.81 4.57 3.65
C ALA A 97 -19.46 4.08 4.22
N ARG A 98 -18.92 2.97 3.69
CA ARG A 98 -17.59 2.45 4.05
C ARG A 98 -16.49 3.48 3.77
N ARG A 99 -16.52 4.09 2.59
CA ARG A 99 -15.60 5.17 2.21
C ARG A 99 -15.66 6.32 3.21
N MET A 100 -16.85 6.80 3.59
CA MET A 100 -17.00 7.90 4.55
C MET A 100 -16.46 7.53 5.94
N ALA A 101 -16.69 6.29 6.39
CA ALA A 101 -16.18 5.82 7.68
C ALA A 101 -14.64 5.71 7.69
N GLU A 102 -14.05 5.21 6.60
CA GLU A 102 -12.59 5.07 6.44
C GLU A 102 -11.91 6.42 6.15
N GLN A 103 -12.66 7.42 5.68
CA GLN A 103 -12.11 8.72 5.29
C GLN A 103 -11.36 9.42 6.44
N GLU A 104 -11.85 9.30 7.67
CA GLU A 104 -11.27 10.00 8.83
C GLU A 104 -9.84 9.52 9.14
N THR A 105 -9.57 8.21 9.02
CA THR A 105 -8.24 7.65 9.25
C THR A 105 -7.25 8.11 8.19
N TRP A 106 -7.67 8.13 6.92
CA TRP A 106 -6.80 8.48 5.81
C TRP A 106 -6.58 9.97 5.64
N ARG A 107 -7.57 10.81 5.95
CA ARG A 107 -7.39 12.27 5.88
C ARG A 107 -6.22 12.74 6.75
N HIS A 108 -6.01 12.12 7.90
CA HIS A 108 -4.87 12.44 8.75
C HIS A 108 -3.55 11.97 8.14
N PHE A 109 -3.52 10.76 7.57
CA PHE A 109 -2.33 10.18 6.93
C PHE A 109 -1.87 10.99 5.72
N ILE A 110 -2.78 11.34 4.81
CA ILE A 110 -2.48 12.14 3.61
C ILE A 110 -2.00 13.55 3.99
N ALA A 111 -2.69 14.22 4.92
CA ALA A 111 -2.26 15.55 5.37
C ALA A 111 -0.92 15.55 6.11
N ALA A 112 -0.56 14.43 6.75
CA ALA A 112 0.76 14.26 7.37
C ALA A 112 1.85 14.03 6.32
N ASP A 113 1.54 13.29 5.27
CA ASP A 113 2.45 13.00 4.16
C ASP A 113 2.72 14.24 3.29
N GLU A 114 1.68 14.98 2.92
CA GLU A 114 1.81 16.27 2.20
C GLU A 114 2.70 17.27 2.94
N LYS A 115 2.58 17.34 4.28
CA LYS A 115 3.45 18.19 5.11
C LYS A 115 4.90 17.72 5.11
N ARG A 116 5.14 16.41 5.14
CA ARG A 116 6.49 15.85 5.10
C ARG A 116 7.15 16.11 3.76
N GLU A 117 6.43 15.92 2.67
CA GLU A 117 6.93 16.20 1.34
C GLU A 117 7.17 17.70 1.13
N HIS A 118 6.27 18.55 1.62
CA HIS A 118 6.48 20.00 1.62
C HIS A 118 7.75 20.40 2.39
N ILE A 119 8.01 19.80 3.57
CA ILE A 119 9.24 20.06 4.35
C ILE A 119 10.46 19.57 3.58
N ARG A 120 10.40 18.39 2.96
CA ARG A 120 11.50 17.84 2.15
C ARG A 120 11.83 18.74 0.96
N LEU A 121 10.81 19.17 0.22
CA LEU A 121 10.95 20.09 -0.91
C LEU A 121 11.51 21.43 -0.45
N GLN A 122 10.97 22.00 0.63
CA GLN A 122 11.49 23.24 1.21
C GLN A 122 12.99 23.13 1.52
N HIS A 123 13.44 22.04 2.14
CA HIS A 123 14.85 21.81 2.41
C HIS A 123 15.70 21.68 1.14
N LEU A 124 15.16 21.07 0.07
CA LEU A 124 15.86 20.93 -1.21
C LEU A 124 16.01 22.28 -1.92
N TYR A 125 15.01 23.17 -1.81
CA TYR A 125 15.04 24.51 -2.38
C TYR A 125 15.83 25.51 -1.54
N GLU A 126 15.90 25.34 -0.22
CA GLU A 126 16.72 26.17 0.68
C GLU A 126 18.24 25.99 0.43
N ASP A 127 18.68 24.84 -0.10
CA ASP A 127 20.09 24.59 -0.47
C ASP A 127 20.52 25.23 -1.82
N TYR A 128 19.57 25.69 -2.64
CA TYR A 128 19.82 26.30 -3.95
C TYR A 128 19.62 27.82 -4.01
N ASN A 129 19.71 28.53 -2.87
CA ASN A 129 19.68 30.00 -2.86
C ASN A 129 21.02 30.63 -3.33
N ILE A 130 21.53 30.18 -4.49
CA ILE A 130 22.52 30.88 -5.31
C ILE A 130 21.73 31.83 -6.23
N GLU A 131 22.17 33.08 -6.27
CA GLU A 131 21.51 34.26 -6.88
C GLU A 131 20.94 34.04 -8.30
N GLU A 132 19.83 34.74 -8.54
CA GLU A 132 18.84 34.70 -9.63
C GLU A 132 19.33 34.58 -11.08
N GLU A 133 18.49 33.97 -11.92
CA GLU A 133 18.11 34.56 -13.21
C GLU A 133 16.63 34.26 -13.52
N GLU A 134 15.83 35.31 -13.72
CA GLU A 134 14.45 35.26 -14.20
C GLU A 134 14.41 34.65 -15.61
N GLU A 135 13.85 33.44 -15.72
CA GLU A 135 13.26 32.96 -16.98
C GLU A 135 11.76 32.73 -16.74
N GLU A 136 10.94 33.55 -17.38
CA GLU A 136 9.51 33.31 -17.59
C GLU A 136 9.34 31.92 -18.22
N LYS A 137 8.99 30.92 -17.41
CA LYS A 137 8.47 29.64 -17.89
C LYS A 137 6.99 29.63 -17.63
N GLU A 138 6.23 29.44 -18.71
CA GLU A 138 4.79 29.22 -18.72
C GLU A 138 4.38 28.23 -17.61
N GLU A 139 3.93 28.76 -16.46
CA GLU A 139 3.33 27.99 -15.37
C GLU A 139 1.86 27.68 -15.71
N GLU A 140 1.62 26.94 -16.77
CA GLU A 140 0.32 26.29 -16.99
C GLU A 140 0.58 24.87 -17.50
N ASP A 141 0.13 23.88 -16.73
CA ASP A 141 0.12 22.42 -17.02
C ASP A 141 1.17 21.51 -16.35
N ALA A 142 1.86 21.96 -15.29
CA ALA A 142 2.77 21.10 -14.51
C ALA A 142 2.13 20.35 -13.33
N THR A 143 0.80 20.41 -13.14
CA THR A 143 0.12 19.89 -11.93
C THR A 143 -0.83 18.72 -12.17
N VAL A 144 -0.97 18.24 -13.40
CA VAL A 144 -1.80 17.07 -13.72
C VAL A 144 -0.94 15.81 -13.69
N ILE A 145 -0.70 15.28 -12.49
CA ILE A 145 -0.11 13.93 -12.34
C ILE A 145 -1.01 12.96 -13.13
N PRO A 146 -0.47 12.23 -14.12
CA PRO A 146 -1.26 11.32 -14.94
C PRO A 146 -1.88 10.22 -14.09
N ILE A 147 -3.07 9.75 -14.50
CA ILE A 147 -3.84 8.74 -13.75
C ILE A 147 -3.00 7.47 -13.49
N ASP A 148 -2.14 7.09 -14.43
CA ASP A 148 -1.28 5.92 -14.29
C ASP A 148 -0.21 6.08 -13.20
N GLU A 149 0.31 7.29 -12.98
CA GLU A 149 1.24 7.55 -11.86
C GLU A 149 0.50 7.48 -10.52
N ARG A 150 -0.71 8.03 -10.45
CA ARG A 150 -1.55 7.92 -9.25
C ARG A 150 -1.93 6.48 -8.93
N ARG A 151 -2.13 5.65 -9.95
CA ARG A 151 -2.36 4.20 -9.78
C ARG A 151 -1.14 3.53 -9.15
N LYS A 152 0.07 3.86 -9.62
CA LYS A 152 1.32 3.33 -9.04
C LYS A 152 1.49 3.74 -7.58
N GLU A 153 1.20 5.00 -7.23
CA GLU A 153 1.24 5.47 -5.84
C GLU A 153 0.26 4.69 -4.95
N LEU A 154 -0.98 4.47 -5.42
CA LEU A 154 -1.96 3.67 -4.68
C LEU A 154 -1.44 2.24 -4.46
N ILE A 155 -0.91 1.60 -5.50
CA ILE A 155 -0.31 0.26 -5.41
C ILE A 155 0.84 0.23 -4.40
N GLN A 156 1.70 1.25 -4.38
CA GLN A 156 2.82 1.33 -3.42
C GLN A 156 2.34 1.43 -1.97
N ILE A 157 1.31 2.24 -1.71
CA ILE A 157 0.72 2.37 -0.37
C ILE A 157 0.08 1.06 0.05
N MET A 158 -0.73 0.45 -0.82
CA MET A 158 -1.37 -0.83 -0.55
C MET A 158 -0.34 -1.97 -0.39
N SER A 159 0.77 -1.93 -1.11
CA SER A 159 1.90 -2.86 -0.94
C SER A 159 2.54 -2.72 0.44
N THR A 160 2.73 -1.49 0.91
CA THR A 160 3.29 -1.22 2.25
C THR A 160 2.35 -1.74 3.34
N ARG A 161 1.05 -1.50 3.20
CA ARG A 161 0.01 -2.04 4.11
C ARG A 161 -0.01 -3.56 4.11
N PHE A 162 0.13 -4.16 2.93
CA PHE A 162 0.20 -5.59 2.78
C PHE A 162 1.38 -6.18 3.56
N LEU A 163 2.58 -5.59 3.43
CA LEU A 163 3.78 -6.04 4.16
C LEU A 163 3.61 -5.88 5.68
N ASN A 164 2.94 -4.81 6.11
CA ASN A 164 2.63 -4.57 7.52
C ASN A 164 1.58 -5.55 8.09
N GLY A 165 0.81 -6.22 7.23
CA GLY A 165 -0.25 -7.14 7.65
C GLY A 165 -1.58 -6.45 7.96
N GLU A 166 -1.82 -5.28 7.40
CA GLU A 166 -2.99 -4.45 7.71
C GLU A 166 -4.25 -4.89 6.97
N ASP A 167 -4.14 -5.79 5.99
CA ASP A 167 -5.26 -6.22 5.13
C ASP A 167 -5.80 -7.61 5.51
N GLY A 168 -5.84 -7.91 6.81
CA GLY A 168 -6.22 -9.23 7.33
C GLY A 168 -7.66 -9.63 7.08
N GLU A 169 -8.53 -8.69 6.69
CA GLU A 169 -9.92 -8.99 6.26
C GLU A 169 -9.95 -9.69 4.90
N TYR A 170 -8.94 -9.48 4.05
CA TYR A 170 -8.88 -9.98 2.67
C TYR A 170 -7.73 -10.96 2.44
N VAL A 171 -6.71 -10.94 3.29
CA VAL A 171 -5.50 -11.76 3.17
C VAL A 171 -5.32 -12.62 4.41
N ASN A 172 -5.11 -13.93 4.20
CA ASN A 172 -4.76 -14.83 5.29
C ASN A 172 -3.25 -14.82 5.55
N TYR A 173 -2.78 -13.83 6.32
CA TYR A 173 -1.37 -13.73 6.68
C TYR A 173 -0.85 -14.92 7.48
N VAL A 174 -1.71 -15.66 8.19
CA VAL A 174 -1.25 -16.83 8.96
C VAL A 174 -0.72 -17.92 8.03
N GLU A 175 -1.36 -18.11 6.88
CA GLU A 175 -0.91 -19.07 5.86
C GLU A 175 0.38 -18.58 5.19
N ILE A 176 0.43 -17.31 4.79
CA ILE A 176 1.60 -16.72 4.12
C ILE A 176 2.82 -16.71 5.04
N ASP A 177 2.64 -16.34 6.31
CA ASP A 177 3.74 -16.22 7.28
C ASP A 177 4.31 -17.60 7.66
N ALA A 178 3.51 -18.65 7.54
CA ALA A 178 3.92 -20.03 7.82
C ALA A 178 4.46 -20.78 6.59
N ASP A 179 4.30 -20.23 5.38
CA ASP A 179 4.73 -20.86 4.15
C ASP A 179 6.25 -20.71 3.93
N GLU A 180 6.97 -21.80 4.18
CA GLU A 180 8.42 -21.88 3.96
C GLU A 180 8.80 -21.90 2.47
N THR A 181 7.87 -22.19 1.55
CA THR A 181 8.16 -22.20 0.11
C THR A 181 8.37 -20.79 -0.45
N LEU A 182 7.92 -19.77 0.28
CA LEU A 182 8.18 -18.37 -0.01
C LEU A 182 9.55 -17.89 0.48
N ASP A 183 10.35 -18.73 1.15
CA ASP A 183 11.71 -18.38 1.52
C ASP A 183 12.64 -18.48 0.29
N ASP A 184 13.25 -17.36 -0.09
CA ASP A 184 14.21 -17.32 -1.19
C ASP A 184 15.60 -17.80 -0.73
N LEU A 185 15.76 -19.13 -0.66
CA LEU A 185 17.00 -19.76 -0.18
C LEU A 185 18.23 -19.37 -1.02
N ASP A 186 18.03 -19.13 -2.32
CA ASP A 186 19.11 -18.74 -3.24
C ASP A 186 19.60 -17.33 -2.91
N GLU A 187 18.69 -16.39 -2.70
CA GLU A 187 19.02 -15.03 -2.27
C GLU A 187 19.69 -15.02 -0.89
N MET A 188 19.18 -15.81 0.06
CA MET A 188 19.79 -15.98 1.38
C MET A 188 21.22 -16.52 1.30
N GLN A 189 21.49 -17.45 0.38
CA GLN A 189 22.84 -17.97 0.17
C GLN A 189 23.77 -16.89 -0.40
N ARG A 190 23.31 -16.11 -1.39
CA ARG A 190 24.10 -15.00 -1.96
C ARG A 190 24.40 -13.94 -0.90
N ASP A 191 23.42 -13.57 -0.09
CA ASP A 191 23.62 -12.64 1.03
C ASP A 191 24.64 -13.17 2.05
N ALA A 192 24.67 -14.47 2.29
CA ALA A 192 25.65 -15.11 3.15
C ALA A 192 27.06 -15.10 2.53
N GLU A 193 27.17 -15.38 1.23
CA GLU A 193 28.42 -15.31 0.47
C GLU A 193 28.96 -13.87 0.41
N ASP A 194 28.13 -12.88 0.10
CA ASP A 194 28.51 -11.47 0.05
C ASP A 194 29.01 -10.96 1.40
N ARG A 195 28.36 -11.38 2.50
CA ARG A 195 28.83 -11.08 3.86
C ARG A 195 30.20 -11.69 4.14
N TYR A 196 30.43 -12.93 3.72
CA TYR A 196 31.72 -13.60 3.86
C TYR A 196 32.85 -12.85 3.12
N PHE A 197 32.62 -12.46 1.87
CA PHE A 197 33.61 -11.71 1.08
C PHE A 197 33.81 -10.26 1.54
N ALA A 198 32.81 -9.64 2.18
CA ALA A 198 32.97 -8.32 2.79
C ALA A 198 33.88 -8.38 4.02
N ASP A 199 33.64 -9.34 4.91
CA ASP A 199 34.45 -9.51 6.13
C ASP A 199 35.90 -9.92 5.79
N GLU A 200 36.13 -10.79 4.80
CA GLU A 200 37.50 -11.14 4.38
C GLU A 200 38.29 -9.94 3.84
N ARG A 201 37.65 -9.03 3.10
CA ARG A 201 38.30 -7.81 2.57
C ARG A 201 38.78 -6.86 3.66
N ASP A 202 38.12 -6.85 4.82
CA ASP A 202 38.52 -6.03 5.97
C ASP A 202 39.61 -6.70 6.83
N THR A 203 39.82 -8.01 6.70
CA THR A 203 40.84 -8.75 7.47
C THR A 203 42.23 -8.83 6.82
N VAL A 204 42.40 -8.30 5.60
CA VAL A 204 43.72 -8.20 4.95
C VAL A 204 44.41 -6.91 5.40
N TYR A 205 45.11 -6.98 6.54
CA TYR A 205 46.09 -5.98 7.00
C TYR A 205 47.46 -6.62 7.20
#